data_AF-A0A950XHJ4-F1
#
_entry.id   AF-A0A950XHJ4-F1
#
_cell.length_a   1.000
_cell.length_b   1.000
_cell.length_c   1.000
_cell.angle_alpha   90.00
_cell.angle_beta   90.00
_cell.angle_gamma   90.00
#
_symmetry.space_group_name_H-M   'P 1'
#
loop_
_entity.id
_entity.type
_entity.pdbx_description
1 polymer ?
#
loop_
_entity_poly.entity_id
_entity_poly.type
_entity_poly.pdbx_seq_one_letter_code
_entity_poly.pdbx_strand_id
1 'polypeptide(L)'
;MTNSNGESDKPRGPLALSETLTIETNEGTMLAFEVVGILQDAEEGASYAVLHHEEEGDDEFIVTDLDGNLLEDDTLAQQILDDFLAFADEDEGRVARNGETS
;
A
#
# COMPACT_ATOMS: atom_id res chain seq x y z
N MET A 1 -14.40 16.95 29.32
CA MET A 1 -13.59 17.06 28.09
C MET A 1 -12.71 15.83 28.07
N THR A 2 -13.05 14.83 27.26
CA THR A 2 -12.17 13.70 26.98
C THR A 2 -12.30 13.47 25.48
N ASN A 3 -11.35 14.01 24.72
CA ASN A 3 -11.22 13.75 23.30
C ASN A 3 -10.41 12.48 23.20
N SER A 4 -11.09 11.35 23.10
CA SER A 4 -10.48 10.04 22.88
C SER A 4 -9.99 9.97 21.43
N ASN A 5 -8.87 10.62 21.16
CA ASN A 5 -8.10 10.48 19.93
C ASN A 5 -6.76 9.84 20.33
N GLY A 6 -6.74 8.52 20.46
CA GLY A 6 -5.60 7.86 21.07
C GLY A 6 -5.81 6.37 21.34
N GLU A 7 -6.24 5.61 20.34
CA GLU A 7 -6.01 4.16 20.32
C GLU A 7 -5.27 3.79 19.04
N SER A 8 -4.00 4.16 18.98
CA SER A 8 -2.97 3.45 18.22
C SER A 8 -1.59 3.70 18.85
N ASP A 9 -1.52 3.72 20.18
CA ASP A 9 -0.28 3.46 20.94
C ASP A 9 -0.19 1.94 21.15
N LYS A 10 -0.11 1.21 20.04
CA LYS A 10 0.52 -0.11 20.02
C LYS A 10 1.82 0.17 19.29
N PRO A 11 2.98 -0.40 19.69
CA PRO A 11 4.13 -0.39 18.81
C PRO A 11 3.60 -1.03 17.52
N ARG A 12 3.36 -0.22 16.48
CA ARG A 12 2.89 -0.74 15.20
C ARG A 12 4.00 -1.70 14.83
N GLY A 13 3.68 -3.00 14.83
CA GLY A 13 4.58 -3.96 14.24
C GLY A 13 4.82 -3.54 12.79
N PRO A 14 5.81 -4.12 12.11
CA PRO A 14 5.95 -3.88 10.67
C PRO A 14 4.58 -4.07 10.01
N LEU A 15 4.15 -3.07 9.21
CA LEU A 15 2.91 -3.14 8.45
C LEU A 15 2.73 -4.54 7.86
N ALA A 16 1.54 -5.11 8.04
CA ALA A 16 1.22 -6.43 7.53
C ALA A 16 0.39 -6.35 6.26
N LEU A 17 0.52 -7.36 5.41
CA LEU A 17 -0.34 -7.53 4.24
C LEU A 17 -1.80 -7.66 4.70
N SER A 18 -2.72 -6.97 4.02
CA SER A 18 -4.13 -6.82 4.40
C SER A 18 -4.38 -6.06 5.72
N GLU A 19 -3.41 -5.28 6.20
CA GLU A 19 -3.65 -4.33 7.30
C GLU A 19 -4.22 -3.01 6.76
N THR A 20 -5.14 -2.39 7.50
CA THR A 20 -5.68 -1.08 7.14
C THR A 20 -4.98 0.02 7.93
N LEU A 21 -4.32 0.93 7.22
CA LEU A 21 -3.66 2.11 7.76
C LEU A 21 -4.57 3.34 7.61
N THR A 22 -4.84 4.03 8.71
CA THR A 22 -5.52 5.32 8.66
C THR A 22 -4.49 6.45 8.64
N ILE A 23 -4.54 7.30 7.63
CA ILE A 23 -3.66 8.45 7.45
C ILE A 23 -4.51 9.73 7.59
N GLU A 24 -4.05 10.66 8.43
CA GLU A 24 -4.64 11.99 8.55
C GLU A 24 -4.02 12.91 7.49
N THR A 25 -4.83 13.44 6.58
CA THR A 25 -4.39 14.43 5.59
C THR A 25 -4.25 15.81 6.23
N ASN A 26 -3.58 16.75 5.54
CA ASN A 26 -3.42 18.11 6.06
C ASN A 26 -4.75 18.86 6.27
N GLU A 27 -5.85 18.34 5.70
CA GLU A 27 -7.20 18.89 5.84
C GLU A 27 -7.92 18.37 7.10
N GLY A 28 -7.30 17.46 7.85
CA GLY A 28 -7.90 16.80 9.01
C GLY A 28 -8.87 15.68 8.63
N THR A 29 -8.80 15.22 7.38
CA THR A 29 -9.56 14.06 6.90
C THR A 29 -8.77 12.79 7.18
N MET A 30 -9.41 11.81 7.81
CA MET A 30 -8.84 10.48 8.01
C MET A 30 -9.20 9.60 6.82
N LEU A 31 -8.21 9.25 6.02
CA LEU A 31 -8.35 8.32 4.91
C LEU A 31 -7.85 6.94 5.34
N ALA A 32 -8.60 5.90 5.01
CA ALA A 32 -8.24 4.51 5.31
C ALA A 32 -7.68 3.86 4.04
N PHE A 33 -6.44 3.38 4.13
CA PHE A 33 -5.73 2.70 3.07
C PHE A 33 -5.47 1.25 3.49
N GLU A 34 -5.68 0.29 2.59
CA GLU A 34 -5.38 -1.11 2.83
C GLU A 34 -4.01 -1.48 2.24
N VAL A 35 -3.18 -2.18 3.01
CA VAL A 35 -1.89 -2.68 2.54
C VAL A 35 -2.12 -3.87 1.61
N VAL A 36 -1.94 -3.62 0.31
CA VAL A 36 -2.12 -4.62 -0.75
C VAL A 36 -0.81 -5.31 -1.14
N GLY A 37 0.34 -4.73 -0.80
CA GLY A 37 1.65 -5.27 -1.12
C GLY A 37 2.73 -4.83 -0.14
N ILE A 38 3.77 -5.64 0.01
CA ILE A 38 4.98 -5.28 0.75
C ILE A 38 6.18 -5.70 -0.11
N LEU A 39 7.04 -4.74 -0.43
CA LEU A 39 8.29 -4.96 -1.14
C LEU A 39 9.46 -4.76 -0.19
N GLN A 40 10.47 -5.60 -0.30
CA GLN A 40 11.71 -5.47 0.44
C GLN A 40 12.80 -5.06 -0.53
N ASP A 41 13.44 -3.94 -0.25
CA ASP A 41 14.63 -3.53 -0.96
C ASP A 41 15.85 -4.21 -0.34
N ALA A 42 16.48 -5.09 -1.11
CA ALA A 42 17.65 -5.83 -0.65
C ALA A 42 18.94 -4.98 -0.68
N GLU A 43 18.95 -3.86 -1.38
CA GLU A 43 20.12 -2.99 -1.51
C GLU A 43 20.22 -2.01 -0.33
N GLU A 44 19.10 -1.39 0.06
CA GLU A 44 18.99 -0.52 1.22
C GLU A 44 18.66 -1.29 2.51
N GLY A 45 18.13 -2.52 2.39
CA GLY A 45 17.61 -3.28 3.53
C GLY A 45 16.32 -2.68 4.11
N ALA A 46 15.68 -1.79 3.36
CA ALA A 46 14.41 -1.16 3.72
C ALA A 46 13.23 -2.03 3.24
N SER A 47 12.05 -1.77 3.77
CA SER A 47 10.84 -2.48 3.36
C SER A 47 9.69 -1.50 3.26
N TYR A 48 8.99 -1.58 2.14
CA TYR A 48 7.98 -0.64 1.72
C TYR A 48 6.65 -1.35 1.59
N ALA A 49 5.59 -0.69 2.02
CA ALA A 49 4.22 -1.15 1.88
C ALA A 49 3.52 -0.34 0.78
N VAL A 50 2.82 -1.03 -0.11
CA VAL A 50 1.91 -0.44 -1.08
C VAL A 50 0.53 -0.47 -0.46
N LEU A 51 -0.10 0.70 -0.40
CA LEU A 51 -1.44 0.84 0.12
C LEU A 51 -2.38 1.32 -0.97
N HIS A 52 -3.60 0.82 -0.91
CA HIS A 52 -4.69 1.13 -1.80
C HIS A 52 -5.83 1.76 -1.02
N HIS A 53 -6.32 2.88 -1.52
CA HIS A 53 -7.53 3.53 -1.05
C HIS A 53 -8.57 3.45 -2.15
N GLU A 54 -9.63 2.69 -1.86
CA GLU A 54 -10.80 2.58 -2.71
C GLU A 54 -11.87 3.53 -2.16
N GLU A 55 -12.02 4.70 -2.78
CA GLU A 55 -13.18 5.60 -2.56
C GLU A 55 -14.06 5.60 -3.82
N GLU A 56 -15.35 5.92 -3.69
CA GLU A 56 -16.41 5.75 -4.71
C GLU A 56 -16.08 6.30 -6.11
N GLY A 57 -15.25 5.59 -6.89
CA GLY A 57 -14.81 5.93 -8.24
C GLY A 57 -13.37 6.44 -8.38
N ASP A 58 -12.61 6.57 -7.29
CA ASP A 58 -11.20 6.98 -7.29
C ASP A 58 -10.35 5.92 -6.57
N ASP A 59 -9.55 5.20 -7.35
CA ASP A 59 -8.52 4.29 -6.86
C ASP A 59 -7.22 5.07 -6.67
N GLU A 60 -6.86 5.34 -5.41
CA GLU A 60 -5.59 5.98 -5.07
C GLU A 60 -4.63 4.96 -4.48
N PHE A 61 -3.41 4.91 -5.03
CA PHE A 61 -2.35 4.06 -4.50
C PHE A 61 -1.20 4.91 -3.99
N ILE A 62 -0.74 4.58 -2.79
CA ILE A 62 0.39 5.25 -2.13
C ILE A 62 1.40 4.22 -1.65
N VAL A 63 2.65 4.65 -1.47
CA VAL A 63 3.71 3.80 -0.92
C VAL A 63 4.21 4.41 0.39
N THR A 64 4.31 3.58 1.41
CA THR A 64 4.86 3.96 2.71
C THR A 64 5.99 3.04 3.11
N ASP A 65 6.77 3.43 4.11
CA ASP A 65 7.65 2.53 4.85
C ASP A 65 6.84 1.56 5.74
N LEU A 66 7.47 0.50 6.26
CA LEU A 66 6.87 -0.43 7.24
C LEU A 66 6.38 0.25 8.53
N ASP A 67 6.86 1.45 8.85
CA ASP A 67 6.35 2.25 9.97
C ASP A 67 5.04 3.00 9.63
N GLY A 68 4.64 3.02 8.35
CA GLY A 68 3.46 3.74 7.85
C GLY A 68 3.71 5.21 7.52
N ASN A 69 4.98 5.59 7.36
CA ASN A 69 5.34 6.93 6.89
C ASN A 69 5.33 6.96 5.36
N LEU A 70 4.65 7.95 4.78
CA LEU A 70 4.62 8.17 3.34
C LEU A 70 6.05 8.34 2.81
N LEU A 71 6.35 7.71 1.68
CA LEU A 71 7.62 7.93 1.00
C LEU A 71 7.72 9.40 0.56
N GLU A 72 8.83 10.05 0.91
CA GLU A 72 9.14 11.40 0.42
C GLU A 72 9.60 11.40 -1.04
N ASP A 73 10.06 10.24 -1.54
CA ASP A 73 10.56 10.09 -2.91
C ASP A 73 9.46 9.51 -3.82
N ASP A 74 8.76 10.41 -4.53
CA ASP A 74 7.74 10.03 -5.52
C ASP A 74 8.28 9.10 -6.62
N THR A 75 9.57 9.21 -6.96
CA THR A 75 10.16 8.38 -8.03
C THR A 75 10.32 6.94 -7.57
N LEU A 76 10.77 6.74 -6.33
CA LEU A 76 10.84 5.42 -5.71
C LEU A 76 9.44 4.84 -5.49
N ALA A 77 8.50 5.64 -4.97
CA ALA A 77 7.12 5.22 -4.79
C ALA A 77 6.51 4.72 -6.11
N GLN A 78 6.67 5.48 -7.19
CA GLN A 78 6.18 5.08 -8.52
C GLN A 78 6.86 3.83 -9.05
N GLN A 79 8.17 3.65 -8.84
CA GLN A 79 8.87 2.42 -9.25
C GLN A 79 8.35 1.19 -8.51
N ILE A 80 8.11 1.30 -7.20
CA ILE A 80 7.55 0.22 -6.38
C ILE A 80 6.12 -0.11 -6.84
N LEU A 81 5.32 0.91 -7.14
CA LEU A 81 3.97 0.77 -7.69
C LEU A 81 3.98 0.08 -9.05
N ASP A 82 4.85 0.50 -9.96
CA ASP A 82 5.00 -0.09 -11.29
C ASP A 82 5.41 -1.57 -11.19
N ASP A 83 6.39 -1.90 -10.35
CA ASP A 83 6.81 -3.28 -10.10
C ASP A 83 5.68 -4.15 -9.51
N PHE A 84 4.94 -3.62 -8.54
CA PHE A 84 3.78 -4.30 -7.95
C PHE A 84 2.68 -4.57 -8.97
N LEU A 85 2.31 -3.56 -9.76
CA LEU A 85 1.28 -3.69 -10.80
C LEU A 85 1.74 -4.62 -11.93
N ALA A 86 3.01 -4.60 -12.30
CA ALA A 86 3.56 -5.53 -13.28
C ALA A 86 3.49 -6.98 -12.79
N PHE A 87 3.72 -7.23 -11.50
CA PHE A 87 3.53 -8.54 -10.89
C PHE A 87 2.05 -8.97 -10.87
N ALA A 88 1.14 -8.05 -10.52
CA ALA A 88 -0.30 -8.32 -10.48
C ALA A 88 -0.90 -8.61 -11.87
N ASP A 89 -0.50 -7.85 -12.90
CA ASP A 89 -0.92 -8.06 -14.28
C ASP A 89 -0.41 -9.40 -14.84
N GLU A 90 0.78 -9.86 -14.41
CA GLU A 90 1.33 -11.15 -14.85
C GLU A 90 0.61 -12.36 -14.20
N ASP A 91 0.01 -12.18 -13.01
CA ASP A 91 -0.83 -13.19 -12.35
C ASP A 91 -2.26 -13.22 -12.93
N GLU A 92 -2.87 -12.05 -13.20
CA GLU A 92 -4.19 -11.97 -13.84
C GLU A 92 -4.16 -12.27 -15.37
N GLY A 93 -3.01 -12.07 -16.02
CA GLY A 93 -2.82 -12.36 -17.45
C GLY A 93 -2.81 -13.85 -17.81
N ARG A 94 -2.71 -14.76 -16.81
CA ARG A 94 -2.68 -16.22 -17.06
C ARG A 94 -4.06 -16.87 -17.15
N VAL A 95 -5.14 -16.19 -16.77
CA VAL A 95 -6.49 -16.76 -16.89
C VAL A 95 -7.15 -16.57 -18.26
N ALA A 96 -6.49 -15.91 -19.24
CA ALA A 96 -7.11 -15.61 -20.55
C ALA A 96 -6.42 -16.19 -21.80
N ARG A 97 -5.44 -17.12 -21.70
CA ARG A 97 -4.77 -17.67 -22.91
C ARG A 97 -4.53 -19.18 -22.96
N ASN A 98 -5.26 -20.00 -22.20
CA ASN A 98 -5.20 -21.46 -22.37
C ASN A 98 -6.60 -22.09 -22.50
N GLY A 99 -7.23 -21.84 -23.64
CA GLY A 99 -8.18 -22.77 -24.27
C GLY A 99 -7.79 -22.86 -25.75
N GLU A 100 -6.67 -23.52 -26.06
CA GLU A 100 -6.65 -24.90 -26.58
C GLU A 100 -7.40 -24.98 -27.92
N THR A 101 -6.76 -24.68 -29.05
CA THR A 101 -6.10 -25.66 -29.92
C THR A 101 -6.69 -27.07 -29.83
N SER A 102 -7.74 -27.37 -30.61
CA SER A 102 -7.96 -28.66 -31.29
C SER A 102 -9.11 -28.55 -32.29
#